data_AF-A0A2C6LBZ3-F1
#
_entry.id   AF-A0A2C6LBZ3-F1
#
_cell.length_a   1.000
_cell.length_b   1.000
_cell.length_c   1.000
_cell.angle_alpha   90.00
_cell.angle_beta   90.00
_cell.angle_gamma   90.00
#
_symmetry.space_group_name_H-M   'P 1'
#
loop_
_entity.id
_entity.type
_entity.pdbx_description
1 polymer ?
#
loop_
_entity_poly.entity_id
_entity_poly.type
_entity_poly.pdbx_seq_one_letter_code
_entity_poly.pdbx_strand_id
1 'polypeptide(L)'
;MSTRRLQRLVLGASTGGFQSIQAMEFLLHSSIQKHHLVRQFCECFLPSLRYVNPSLSIRFLELPPRQQEEEAPKTAKSSSVTEVPTSPGGSPEKPGISSRRGSSGDPAIVTKDCVRLFFGEGNGAHVINLQLYSHPHQLMQRLLDLDSRWQQLQSLASPSQNNS
;
A
#
# COMPACT_ATOMS: atom_id res chain seq x y z
N MET A 1 3.71 -35.76 3.25
CA MET A 1 2.59 -34.79 3.21
C MET A 1 1.98 -34.83 1.81
N SER A 2 0.73 -35.30 1.67
CA SER A 2 0.09 -35.52 0.36
C SER A 2 -0.26 -34.22 -0.35
N THR A 3 0.15 -34.11 -1.63
CA THR A 3 -0.12 -32.98 -2.54
C THR A 3 -1.60 -32.62 -2.64
N ARG A 4 -2.51 -33.58 -2.39
CA ARG A 4 -3.97 -33.36 -2.40
C ARG A 4 -4.46 -32.51 -1.22
N ARG A 5 -3.79 -32.57 -0.06
CA ARG A 5 -4.13 -31.74 1.11
C ARG A 5 -3.67 -30.29 0.91
N LEU A 6 -2.56 -30.11 0.19
CA LEU A 6 -2.04 -28.81 -0.21
C LEU A 6 -2.92 -28.18 -1.31
N GLN A 7 -3.38 -28.97 -2.27
CA GLN A 7 -4.35 -28.52 -3.28
C GLN A 7 -5.68 -28.06 -2.68
N ARG A 8 -6.23 -28.71 -1.64
CA ARG A 8 -7.44 -28.18 -0.98
C ARG A 8 -7.19 -26.94 -0.14
N LEU A 9 -5.97 -26.73 0.37
CA LEU A 9 -5.60 -25.51 1.08
C LEU A 9 -5.32 -24.35 0.10
N VAL A 10 -4.87 -24.67 -1.13
CA VAL A 10 -4.58 -23.71 -2.20
C VAL A 10 -5.79 -23.46 -3.13
N LEU A 11 -6.70 -24.41 -3.29
CA LEU A 11 -7.81 -24.40 -4.27
C LEU A 11 -9.20 -24.63 -3.67
N GLY A 12 -9.29 -25.00 -2.38
CA GLY A 12 -10.58 -25.23 -1.70
C GLY A 12 -11.22 -23.98 -1.12
N ALA A 13 -10.51 -22.85 -1.13
CA ALA A 13 -11.12 -21.55 -0.93
C ALA A 13 -11.54 -21.04 -2.31
N SER A 14 -12.83 -21.13 -2.63
CA SER A 14 -13.48 -20.49 -3.78
C SER A 14 -13.37 -18.95 -3.78
N THR A 15 -12.42 -18.40 -3.02
CA THR A 15 -12.23 -17.01 -2.60
C THR A 15 -10.76 -16.58 -2.60
N GLY A 16 -9.81 -17.42 -3.06
CA GLY A 16 -8.36 -17.16 -2.93
C GLY A 16 -7.72 -16.29 -4.01
N GLY A 17 -8.47 -15.87 -5.03
CA GLY A 17 -7.98 -15.05 -6.15
C GLY A 17 -8.37 -13.58 -6.01
N PHE A 18 -7.66 -12.70 -6.74
CA PHE A 18 -8.09 -11.31 -6.86
C PHE A 18 -9.12 -11.21 -7.99
N GLN A 19 -10.32 -10.71 -7.69
CA GLN A 19 -11.35 -10.56 -8.72
C GLN A 19 -11.32 -9.17 -9.36
N SER A 20 -10.86 -8.15 -8.62
CA SER A 20 -10.87 -6.76 -9.06
C SER A 20 -9.49 -6.23 -9.39
N ILE A 21 -8.44 -6.70 -8.71
CA ILE A 21 -7.06 -6.29 -9.01
C ILE A 21 -6.59 -6.94 -10.32
N GLN A 22 -6.29 -6.11 -11.31
CA GLN A 22 -5.81 -6.54 -12.64
C GLN A 22 -4.29 -6.42 -12.78
N ALA A 23 -3.69 -5.43 -12.12
CA ALA A 23 -2.24 -5.26 -12.13
C ALA A 23 -1.70 -4.81 -10.78
N MET A 24 -0.46 -5.22 -10.52
CA MET A 24 0.32 -4.91 -9.33
C MET A 24 1.72 -4.46 -9.75
N GLU A 25 2.10 -3.26 -9.36
CA GLU A 25 3.43 -2.71 -9.62
C GLU A 25 4.14 -2.44 -8.30
N PHE A 26 5.26 -3.14 -8.08
CA PHE A 26 6.14 -2.88 -6.95
C PHE A 26 7.12 -1.78 -7.33
N LEU A 27 7.01 -0.63 -6.69
CA LEU A 27 7.96 0.48 -6.82
C LEU A 27 8.97 0.38 -5.68
N LEU A 28 10.21 0.03 -6.01
CA LEU A 28 11.27 -0.24 -5.04
C LEU A 28 12.47 0.68 -5.28
N HIS A 29 13.04 1.27 -4.24
CA HIS A 29 14.27 2.06 -4.30
C HIS A 29 15.53 1.18 -4.34
N SER A 30 15.37 -0.12 -4.15
CA SER A 30 16.43 -1.11 -4.16
C SER A 30 15.99 -2.31 -4.98
N SER A 31 16.94 -2.97 -5.65
CA SER A 31 16.72 -4.26 -6.28
C SER A 31 15.91 -5.23 -5.41
N ILE A 32 15.03 -5.99 -6.05
CA ILE A 32 14.16 -6.99 -5.42
C ILE A 32 14.93 -7.98 -4.52
N GLN A 33 16.19 -8.27 -4.86
CA GLN A 33 17.04 -9.19 -4.11
C GLN A 33 17.39 -8.66 -2.71
N LYS A 34 17.45 -7.34 -2.55
CA LYS A 34 17.74 -6.67 -1.27
C LYS A 34 16.47 -6.47 -0.44
N HIS A 35 15.30 -6.38 -1.09
CA HIS A 35 14.05 -6.12 -0.39
C HIS A 35 13.43 -7.41 0.16
N HIS A 36 13.84 -7.80 1.37
CA HIS A 36 13.45 -9.05 2.03
C HIS A 36 11.95 -9.36 1.99
N LEU A 37 11.09 -8.39 2.31
CA LEU A 37 9.64 -8.61 2.32
C LEU A 37 9.07 -8.95 0.94
N VAL A 38 9.51 -8.26 -0.12
CA VAL A 38 9.03 -8.51 -1.48
C VAL A 38 9.58 -9.83 -1.98
N ARG A 39 10.86 -10.14 -1.69
CA ARG A 39 11.44 -11.45 -2.00
C ARG A 39 10.65 -12.59 -1.37
N GLN A 40 10.37 -12.53 -0.07
CA GLN A 40 9.58 -13.56 0.59
C GLN A 40 8.14 -13.61 0.08
N PHE A 41 7.55 -12.46 -0.23
CA PHE A 41 6.24 -12.42 -0.85
C PHE A 41 6.25 -13.14 -2.21
N CYS A 42 7.28 -12.91 -3.01
CA CYS A 42 7.49 -13.58 -4.28
C CYS A 42 7.67 -15.10 -4.12
N GLU A 43 8.48 -15.54 -3.17
CA GLU A 43 8.73 -16.96 -2.94
C GLU A 43 7.47 -17.69 -2.41
N CYS A 44 6.72 -17.07 -1.49
CA CYS A 44 5.58 -17.72 -0.84
C CYS A 44 4.27 -17.61 -1.61
N PHE A 45 4.01 -16.49 -2.28
CA PHE A 45 2.66 -16.17 -2.77
C PHE A 45 2.54 -16.01 -4.28
N LEU A 46 3.59 -15.56 -4.99
CA LEU A 46 3.49 -15.38 -6.44
C LEU A 46 3.14 -16.65 -7.22
N PRO A 47 3.69 -17.84 -6.91
CA PRO A 47 3.34 -19.05 -7.64
C PRO A 47 1.84 -19.35 -7.56
N SER A 48 1.27 -19.27 -6.35
CA SER A 48 -0.16 -19.48 -6.12
C SER A 48 -1.01 -18.38 -6.75
N LEU A 49 -0.60 -17.11 -6.63
CA LEU A 49 -1.32 -15.98 -7.21
C LEU A 49 -1.41 -16.07 -8.73
N ARG A 50 -0.31 -16.45 -9.41
CA ARG A 50 -0.26 -16.63 -10.87
C ARG A 50 -1.09 -17.81 -11.32
N TYR A 51 -1.13 -18.88 -10.52
CA TYR A 51 -1.96 -20.04 -10.82
C TYR A 51 -3.45 -19.69 -10.79
N VAL A 52 -3.88 -18.93 -9.78
CA VAL A 52 -5.29 -18.54 -9.60
C VAL A 52 -5.68 -17.38 -10.53
N ASN A 53 -4.77 -16.45 -10.81
CA ASN A 53 -5.03 -15.24 -11.59
C ASN A 53 -4.03 -15.13 -12.76
N PRO A 54 -4.25 -15.86 -13.87
CA PRO A 54 -3.31 -15.87 -15.00
C PRO A 54 -3.24 -14.51 -15.72
N SER A 55 -4.32 -13.71 -15.66
CA SER A 55 -4.40 -12.37 -16.25
C SER A 55 -3.73 -11.28 -15.39
N LEU A 56 -3.37 -11.58 -14.14
CA LEU A 56 -2.77 -10.60 -13.24
C LEU A 56 -1.39 -10.17 -13.73
N SER A 57 -1.26 -8.88 -14.07
CA SER A 57 0.02 -8.30 -14.46
C SER A 57 0.83 -7.90 -13.22
N ILE A 58 2.04 -8.42 -13.09
CA ILE A 58 2.90 -8.11 -11.94
C ILE A 58 4.22 -7.57 -12.48
N ARG A 59 4.58 -6.35 -12.06
CA ARG A 59 5.79 -5.65 -12.50
C ARG A 59 6.59 -5.18 -11.30
N PHE A 60 7.91 -5.13 -11.47
CA PHE A 60 8.85 -4.59 -10.50
C PHE A 60 9.56 -3.43 -11.18
N LEU A 61 9.46 -2.25 -10.58
CA LEU A 61 10.07 -1.03 -11.09
C LEU A 61 11.06 -0.54 -10.03
N GLU A 62 12.32 -0.51 -10.41
CA GLU A 62 13.37 0.09 -9.60
C GLU A 62 13.36 1.61 -9.81
N LEU A 63 13.09 2.35 -8.74
CA LEU A 63 13.10 3.80 -8.75
C LEU A 63 14.56 4.28 -8.72
N PRO A 64 14.96 5.22 -9.59
CA PRO A 64 16.29 5.78 -9.55
C PRO A 64 16.60 6.37 -8.17
N PRO A 65 17.81 6.15 -7.62
CA PRO A 65 18.21 6.80 -6.38
C PRO A 65 18.16 8.31 -6.60
N ARG A 66 17.33 9.01 -5.83
CA ARG A 66 17.35 10.47 -5.84
C ARG A 66 18.74 10.93 -5.40
N GLN A 67 19.43 11.66 -6.27
CA GLN A 67 20.41 12.65 -5.83
C GLN A 67 19.64 13.58 -4.90
N GLN A 68 20.04 13.61 -3.63
CA GLN A 68 19.48 14.53 -2.64
C GLN A 68 19.58 15.95 -3.19
N GLU A 69 18.53 16.76 -3.00
CA GLU A 69 18.67 18.21 -3.02
C GLU A 69 19.77 18.58 -2.01
N GLU A 70 20.96 18.82 -2.53
CA GLU A 70 22.02 19.55 -1.86
C GLU A 70 21.78 21.06 -2.11
N GLU A 71 22.07 21.83 -1.06
CA GLU A 71 22.06 23.30 -0.96
C GLU A 71 20.73 24.04 -0.72
N ALA A 72 20.48 24.31 0.56
CA ALA A 72 20.37 25.70 1.02
C ALA A 72 21.23 25.91 2.31
N PRO A 73 21.87 27.08 2.50
CA PRO A 73 23.20 27.17 3.06
C PRO A 73 23.25 27.32 4.59
N LYS A 74 24.34 26.79 5.17
CA LYS A 74 24.81 27.08 6.53
C LYS A 74 25.28 28.54 6.64
N THR A 75 24.50 29.38 7.32
CA THR A 75 24.97 30.58 8.07
C THR A 75 24.00 30.73 9.25
N ALA A 76 24.36 30.95 10.51
CA ALA A 76 25.60 31.36 11.14
C ALA A 76 25.67 30.82 12.58
N LYS A 77 26.89 30.78 13.12
CA LYS A 77 27.19 30.63 14.55
C LYS A 77 26.47 31.71 15.37
N SER A 78 25.85 31.35 16.49
CA SER A 78 25.99 32.11 17.75
C SER A 78 25.58 31.26 18.95
N SER A 79 26.56 30.93 19.79
CA SER A 79 26.40 30.70 21.23
C SER A 79 25.78 31.97 21.87
N SER A 80 25.11 32.04 23.03
CA SER A 80 25.21 31.30 24.31
C SER A 80 24.14 31.81 25.32
N VAL A 81 23.80 30.97 26.32
CA VAL A 81 23.39 31.29 27.74
C VAL A 81 21.93 31.77 27.99
N THR A 82 21.04 30.97 28.61
CA THR A 82 20.71 30.68 30.05
C THR A 82 19.70 31.67 30.67
N GLU A 83 18.53 31.18 31.10
CA GLU A 83 17.91 31.32 32.45
C GLU A 83 16.38 31.02 32.45
N VAL A 84 15.90 30.40 33.53
CA VAL A 84 14.53 29.91 33.84
C VAL A 84 14.03 30.68 35.08
N PRO A 85 12.73 31.05 35.24
CA PRO A 85 11.80 30.33 36.15
C PRO A 85 10.29 30.38 35.71
N THR A 86 9.53 29.26 35.72
CA THR A 86 8.67 28.68 36.80
C THR A 86 7.20 29.18 36.89
N SER A 87 6.28 28.33 36.37
CA SER A 87 4.92 27.91 36.86
C SER A 87 3.73 28.89 37.00
N PRO A 88 2.49 28.42 37.31
CA PRO A 88 1.68 27.29 36.76
C PRO A 88 0.20 27.71 36.46
N GLY A 89 -0.59 26.89 35.75
CA GLY A 89 -2.06 27.07 35.71
C GLY A 89 -2.82 26.14 34.75
N GLY A 90 -3.58 25.18 35.28
CA GLY A 90 -4.35 24.16 34.55
C GLY A 90 -5.72 24.63 34.01
N SER A 91 -6.15 24.08 32.87
CA SER A 91 -7.27 23.11 32.70
C SER A 91 -8.41 23.73 31.85
N PRO A 92 -9.44 22.98 31.38
CA PRO A 92 -9.42 22.00 30.29
C PRO A 92 -10.51 22.27 29.20
N GLU A 93 -10.58 21.39 28.19
CA GLU A 93 -11.71 21.13 27.26
C GLU A 93 -12.10 22.14 26.15
N LYS A 94 -11.92 21.73 24.88
CA LYS A 94 -13.02 21.18 24.05
C LYS A 94 -12.55 20.61 22.69
N PRO A 95 -13.30 19.63 22.14
CA PRO A 95 -12.93 18.88 20.94
C PRO A 95 -13.42 19.56 19.66
N GLY A 96 -12.50 19.84 18.74
CA GLY A 96 -12.80 20.32 17.39
C GLY A 96 -12.66 19.20 16.36
N ILE A 97 -13.78 18.58 16.01
CA ILE A 97 -13.93 17.74 14.82
C ILE A 97 -13.80 18.67 13.60
N SER A 98 -12.84 18.41 12.70
CA SER A 98 -12.97 18.89 11.32
C SER A 98 -12.26 17.95 10.34
N SER A 99 -13.10 17.08 9.77
CA SER A 99 -13.17 16.72 8.36
C SER A 99 -11.88 16.50 7.58
N ARG A 100 -11.68 15.20 7.30
CA ARG A 100 -11.28 14.65 6.00
C ARG A 100 -11.52 15.63 4.84
N ARG A 101 -10.46 15.92 4.10
CA ARG A 101 -10.57 16.14 2.66
C ARG A 101 -9.52 15.26 1.99
N GLY A 102 -9.98 14.13 1.46
CA GLY A 102 -9.19 13.32 0.54
C GLY A 102 -8.94 14.16 -0.71
N SER A 103 -7.67 14.45 -0.98
CA SER A 103 -7.26 15.01 -2.25
C SER A 103 -6.88 13.86 -3.17
N SER A 104 -7.81 13.54 -4.04
CA SER A 104 -7.64 12.75 -5.25
C SER A 104 -6.71 13.46 -6.24
N GLY A 105 -5.74 12.72 -6.79
CA GLY A 105 -5.21 13.00 -8.13
C GLY A 105 -3.99 13.92 -8.22
N ASP A 106 -2.85 13.49 -7.68
CA ASP A 106 -1.53 13.91 -8.17
C ASP A 106 -0.54 12.78 -7.84
N PRO A 107 0.42 12.40 -8.71
CA PRO A 107 1.47 11.43 -8.37
C PRO A 107 2.42 12.06 -7.36
N ALA A 108 1.94 12.23 -6.13
CA ALA A 108 2.71 12.64 -4.98
C ALA A 108 3.90 11.69 -4.87
N ILE A 109 5.06 12.25 -5.21
CA ILE A 109 6.41 11.76 -4.99
C ILE A 109 6.39 10.57 -4.02
N VAL A 110 6.40 9.36 -4.59
CA VAL A 110 6.44 8.15 -3.78
C VAL A 110 7.87 8.03 -3.25
N THR A 111 8.12 8.69 -2.13
CA THR A 111 9.43 8.73 -1.44
C THR A 111 9.79 7.42 -0.75
N LYS A 112 8.93 6.39 -0.85
CA LYS A 112 9.01 5.14 -0.08
C LYS A 112 8.65 3.95 -0.94
N ASP A 113 9.21 2.79 -0.62
CA ASP A 113 8.86 1.54 -1.29
C ASP A 113 7.36 1.28 -1.18
N CYS A 114 6.71 1.02 -2.30
CA CYS A 114 5.25 0.88 -2.34
C CYS A 114 4.78 -0.12 -3.39
N VAL A 115 3.52 -0.52 -3.26
CA VAL A 115 2.80 -1.33 -4.25
C VAL A 115 1.66 -0.49 -4.80
N ARG A 116 1.61 -0.37 -6.13
CA ARG A 116 0.49 0.22 -6.84
C ARG A 116 -0.42 -0.88 -7.34
N LEU A 117 -1.70 -0.80 -7.01
CA LEU A 117 -2.74 -1.70 -7.46
C LEU A 117 -3.61 -1.00 -8.48
N PHE A 118 -3.92 -1.70 -9.57
CA PHE A 118 -4.79 -1.22 -10.62
C PHE A 118 -6.06 -2.06 -10.65
N PHE A 119 -7.20 -1.38 -10.57
CA PHE A 119 -8.52 -1.99 -10.53
C PHE A 119 -9.31 -1.59 -11.78
N GLY A 120 -9.38 -2.46 -12.79
CA GLY A 120 -10.25 -2.28 -13.96
C GLY A 120 -10.08 -0.99 -14.77
N GLU A 121 -10.90 -0.86 -15.82
CA GLU A 121 -10.94 0.34 -16.65
C GLU A 121 -11.55 1.51 -15.85
N GLY A 122 -10.70 2.46 -15.48
CA GLY A 122 -11.13 3.82 -15.10
C GLY A 122 -11.02 4.18 -13.62
N ASN A 123 -10.61 3.26 -12.74
CA ASN A 123 -10.45 3.61 -11.32
C ASN A 123 -8.99 3.65 -10.89
N GLY A 124 -8.65 4.74 -10.20
CA GLY A 124 -7.28 5.15 -9.92
C GLY A 124 -6.40 4.07 -9.27
N ALA A 125 -5.09 4.25 -9.43
CA ALA A 125 -4.13 3.37 -8.79
C ALA A 125 -4.20 3.52 -7.25
N HIS A 126 -4.41 2.43 -6.52
CA HIS A 126 -4.30 2.44 -5.07
C HIS A 126 -2.85 2.16 -4.66
N VAL A 127 -2.29 3.02 -3.81
CA VAL A 127 -0.89 2.91 -3.38
C VAL A 127 -0.81 2.42 -1.95
N ILE A 128 -0.03 1.36 -1.74
CA ILE A 128 0.24 0.75 -0.44
C ILE A 128 1.70 0.95 -0.09
N ASN A 129 1.99 1.56 1.06
CA ASN A 129 3.36 1.69 1.56
C ASN A 129 3.88 0.37 2.12
N LEU A 130 4.96 -0.18 1.55
CA LEU A 130 5.55 -1.45 1.98
C LEU A 130 6.20 -1.40 3.35
N GLN A 131 6.62 -0.22 3.82
CA GLN A 131 7.25 -0.05 5.14
C GLN A 131 6.28 -0.30 6.31
N LEU A 132 4.97 -0.34 6.06
CA LEU A 132 3.96 -0.63 7.07
C LEU A 132 3.84 -2.12 7.40
N TYR A 133 4.52 -2.97 6.64
CA TYR A 133 4.41 -4.43 6.75
C TYR A 133 5.76 -5.01 7.15
N SER A 134 5.76 -5.88 8.15
CA SER A 134 6.97 -6.62 8.55
C SER A 134 6.99 -8.02 7.96
N HIS A 135 5.81 -8.57 7.63
CA HIS A 135 5.67 -9.94 7.16
C HIS A 135 4.87 -10.00 5.85
N PRO A 136 5.20 -10.93 4.93
CA PRO A 136 4.56 -11.00 3.62
C PRO A 136 3.08 -11.41 3.71
N HIS A 137 2.67 -12.15 4.75
CA HIS A 137 1.27 -12.49 4.98
C HIS A 137 0.40 -11.27 5.31
N GLN A 138 0.96 -10.25 5.99
CA GLN A 138 0.22 -9.02 6.31
C GLN A 138 -0.07 -8.23 5.03
N LEU A 139 0.91 -8.17 4.12
CA LEU A 139 0.72 -7.60 2.80
C LEU A 139 -0.35 -8.37 2.03
N MET A 140 -0.27 -9.71 1.99
CA MET A 140 -1.28 -10.54 1.32
C MET A 140 -2.69 -10.30 1.87
N GLN A 141 -2.86 -10.34 3.19
CA GLN A 141 -4.15 -10.07 3.82
C GLN A 141 -4.67 -8.69 3.42
N ARG A 142 -3.79 -7.68 3.41
CA ARG A 142 -4.18 -6.34 3.00
C ARG A 142 -4.65 -6.29 1.54
N LEU A 143 -3.97 -6.98 0.64
CA LEU A 143 -4.35 -7.04 -0.77
C LEU A 143 -5.74 -7.67 -0.94
N LEU A 144 -6.02 -8.77 -0.23
CA LEU A 144 -7.34 -9.43 -0.23
C LEU A 144 -8.43 -8.53 0.36
N ASP A 145 -8.14 -7.83 1.44
CA ASP A 145 -9.07 -6.88 2.06
C ASP A 145 -9.41 -5.74 1.09
N LEU A 146 -8.43 -5.23 0.35
CA LEU A 146 -8.62 -4.18 -0.64
C LEU A 146 -9.43 -4.66 -1.83
N ASP A 147 -9.13 -5.85 -2.36
CA ASP A 147 -9.91 -6.47 -3.43
C ASP A 147 -11.37 -6.65 -3.02
N SER A 148 -11.62 -7.19 -1.82
CA SER A 148 -12.97 -7.40 -1.29
C SER A 148 -13.76 -6.10 -1.12
N ARG A 149 -13.12 -5.05 -0.56
CA ARG A 149 -13.74 -3.72 -0.45
C ARG A 149 -14.05 -3.12 -1.81
N TRP A 150 -13.19 -3.37 -2.78
CA TRP A 150 -13.39 -2.88 -4.14
C TRP A 150 -14.60 -3.54 -4.80
N GLN A 151 -14.74 -4.86 -4.66
CA GLN A 151 -15.93 -5.59 -5.13
C GLN A 151 -17.22 -5.03 -4.51
N GLN A 152 -17.20 -4.72 -3.21
CA GLN A 152 -18.34 -4.10 -2.52
C GLN A 152 -18.70 -2.72 -3.08
N LEU A 153 -17.70 -1.91 -3.44
CA LEU A 153 -17.94 -0.62 -4.06
C LEU A 153 -18.51 -0.76 -5.47
N GLN A 154 -18.03 -1.72 -6.26
CA GLN A 154 -18.55 -1.99 -7.60
C GLN A 154 -19.99 -2.50 -7.59
N SER A 155 -20.35 -3.35 -6.62
CA SER A 155 -21.73 -3.84 -6.48
C SER A 155 -22.70 -2.73 -6.08
N LEU A 156 -22.26 -1.76 -5.25
CA LEU A 156 -23.05 -0.59 -4.89
C LEU A 156 -23.14 0.46 -6.02
N ALA A 157 -22.10 0.55 -6.86
CA ALA A 157 -22.02 1.51 -7.96
C ALA A 157 -22.73 1.03 -9.24
N SER A 158 -23.29 -0.18 -9.27
CA SER A 158 -24.12 -0.69 -10.36
C SER A 158 -25.60 -0.41 -10.03
N PRO A 159 -26.17 0.76 -10.36
CA PRO A 159 -27.60 0.95 -10.23
C PRO A 159 -28.28 -0.02 -11.19
N SER A 160 -29.13 -0.88 -10.63
CA SER A 160 -30.07 -1.69 -11.41
C SER A 160 -30.76 -0.78 -12.43
N GLN A 161 -30.47 -0.97 -13.71
CA GLN A 161 -31.41 -0.58 -14.77
C GLN A 161 -32.62 -1.51 -14.64
N ASN A 162 -33.49 -1.18 -13.69
CA ASN A 162 -34.87 -1.59 -13.68
C ASN A 162 -35.66 -0.37 -14.17
N ASN A 163 -35.95 -0.33 -15.47
CA ASN A 163 -37.16 0.24 -16.06
C ASN A 163 -36.98 0.39 -17.59
N SER A 164 -37.52 -0.57 -18.34
CA SER A 164 -38.62 -0.37 -19.31
C SER A 164 -38.91 -1.69 -20.02
#